data_AF-A0AAD6GZR3-F1
#
_entry.id   AF-A0AAD6GZR3-F1
#
_cell.length_a   1.000
_cell.length_b   1.000
_cell.length_c   1.000
_cell.angle_alpha   90.00
_cell.angle_beta   90.00
_cell.angle_gamma   90.00
#
_symmetry.space_group_name_H-M   'P 1'
#
loop_
_entity.id
_entity.type
_entity.pdbx_description
1 polymer ?
#
loop_
_entity_poly.entity_id
_entity_poly.type
_entity_poly.pdbx_seq_one_letter_code
_entity_poly.pdbx_strand_id
1 'polypeptide(L)'
;MLIIGLTGSIATGKSTVSSILSTSPYSLPIIDADLLARKVVEPGTAGYKAIVNYFGPSTPDLLLDETSSSNGTPGKPLNRPALGRRVFGDTDERKRDRQVLNGIIHQPSVGRSTRL
;
A
#
# COMPACT_ATOMS: atom_id res chain seq x y z
N MET A 1 -5.62 -0.38 24.15
CA MET A 1 -5.91 0.64 23.13
C MET A 1 -7.15 0.21 22.37
N LEU A 2 -8.10 1.12 22.16
CA LEU A 2 -9.27 0.87 21.32
C LEU A 2 -8.90 1.16 19.86
N ILE A 3 -9.14 0.23 18.95
CA ILE A 3 -8.93 0.41 17.51
C ILE A 3 -10.30 0.48 16.84
N ILE A 4 -10.53 1.55 16.07
CA ILE A 4 -11.78 1.78 15.35
C ILE A 4 -11.47 1.76 13.86
N GLY A 5 -12.09 0.83 13.13
CA GLY A 5 -11.96 0.75 11.67
C GLY A 5 -13.02 1.61 10.98
N LEU A 6 -12.58 2.65 10.27
CA LEU A 6 -13.46 3.45 9.42
C LEU A 6 -13.52 2.86 8.01
N THR A 7 -14.66 2.30 7.63
CA THR A 7 -14.88 1.66 6.31
C THR A 7 -16.05 2.31 5.55
N GLY A 8 -16.18 2.01 4.27
CA GLY A 8 -17.19 2.62 3.39
C GLY A 8 -16.77 2.60 1.91
N SER A 9 -17.73 2.66 1.00
CA SER A 9 -17.52 2.60 -0.46
C SER A 9 -16.76 3.81 -1.02
N ILE A 10 -16.38 3.78 -2.30
CA ILE A 10 -15.74 4.93 -2.97
C ILE A 10 -16.66 6.15 -2.88
N ALA A 11 -16.09 7.33 -2.62
CA ALA A 11 -16.79 8.61 -2.52
C ALA A 11 -17.84 8.75 -1.38
N THR A 12 -17.86 7.86 -0.38
CA THR A 12 -18.80 7.96 0.77
C THR A 12 -18.34 8.91 1.88
N GLY A 13 -17.35 9.78 1.63
CA GLY A 13 -16.90 10.77 2.62
C GLY A 13 -16.05 10.25 3.78
N LYS A 14 -15.45 9.06 3.69
CA LYS A 14 -14.55 8.52 4.74
C LYS A 14 -13.43 9.50 5.13
N SER A 15 -12.80 10.14 4.14
CA SER A 15 -11.75 11.13 4.37
C SER A 15 -12.28 12.36 5.12
N THR A 16 -13.54 12.72 4.93
CA THR A 16 -14.20 13.80 5.68
C THR A 16 -14.42 13.39 7.13
N VAL A 17 -14.92 12.18 7.37
CA VAL A 17 -15.14 11.65 8.72
C VAL A 17 -13.81 11.49 9.48
N SER A 18 -12.77 10.96 8.84
CA SER A 18 -11.45 10.86 9.46
C SER A 18 -10.85 12.22 9.81
N SER A 19 -11.08 13.24 8.98
CA SER A 19 -10.67 14.63 9.26
C SER A 19 -11.41 15.21 10.47
N ILE A 20 -12.72 14.99 10.58
CA ILE A 20 -13.50 15.45 11.74
C ILE A 20 -12.98 14.80 13.03
N LEU A 21 -12.69 13.49 12.99
CA LEU A 21 -12.17 12.75 14.15
C LEU A 21 -10.76 13.18 14.56
N SER A 22 -9.93 13.66 13.63
CA SER A 22 -8.60 14.18 13.95
C SER A 22 -8.61 15.61 14.51
N THR A 23 -9.68 16.36 14.27
CA THR A 23 -9.85 17.73 14.77
C THR A 23 -10.44 17.79 16.19
N SER A 24 -10.29 18.95 16.84
CA SER A 24 -10.93 19.22 18.14
C SER A 24 -12.46 19.08 18.02
N PRO A 25 -13.14 18.46 19.00
CA PRO A 25 -12.68 18.08 20.34
C PRO A 25 -12.11 16.65 20.47
N TYR A 26 -12.13 15.84 19.40
CA TYR A 26 -11.80 14.42 19.48
C TYR A 26 -10.30 14.15 19.42
N SER A 27 -9.57 14.91 18.60
CA SER A 27 -8.11 14.85 18.47
C SER A 27 -7.55 13.42 18.36
N LEU A 28 -8.25 12.55 17.65
CA LEU A 28 -7.89 11.15 17.53
C LEU A 28 -6.74 10.97 16.52
N PRO A 29 -5.74 10.13 16.83
CA PRO A 29 -4.71 9.76 15.86
C PRO A 29 -5.33 8.91 14.73
N ILE A 30 -5.18 9.37 13.49
CA ILE A 30 -5.68 8.69 12.30
C ILE A 30 -4.55 7.91 11.64
N ILE A 31 -4.81 6.63 11.39
CA ILE A 31 -3.94 5.76 10.59
C ILE A 31 -4.61 5.54 9.24
N ASP A 32 -4.10 6.19 8.19
CA ASP A 32 -4.58 6.00 6.83
C ASP A 32 -3.92 4.76 6.21
N ALA A 33 -4.70 3.68 6.13
CA ALA A 33 -4.25 2.40 5.57
C ALA A 33 -3.93 2.50 4.07
N ASP A 34 -4.66 3.32 3.31
CA ASP A 34 -4.40 3.49 1.88
C ASP A 34 -3.04 4.15 1.67
N LEU A 35 -2.76 5.22 2.44
CA LEU A 35 -1.49 5.93 2.39
C LEU A 35 -0.32 5.04 2.84
N LEU A 36 -0.49 4.27 3.92
CA LEU A 36 0.52 3.31 4.37
C LEU A 36 0.80 2.23 3.32
N ALA A 37 -0.24 1.67 2.70
CA ALA A 37 -0.09 0.73 1.61
C ALA A 37 0.66 1.34 0.41
N ARG A 38 0.58 2.66 0.20
CA ARG A 38 1.40 3.34 -0.82
C ARG A 38 2.85 3.41 -0.43
N LYS A 39 3.16 3.73 0.82
CA LYS A 39 4.52 3.92 1.34
C LYS A 39 5.32 2.62 1.42
N VAL A 40 4.69 1.50 1.81
CA VAL A 40 5.38 0.21 1.96
C VAL A 40 5.88 -0.40 0.63
N VAL A 41 5.47 0.17 -0.50
CA VAL A 41 5.88 -0.24 -1.85
C VAL A 41 6.67 0.85 -2.59
N GLU A 42 7.11 1.90 -1.89
CA GLU A 42 7.96 2.94 -2.49
C GLU A 42 9.37 2.41 -2.81
N PRO A 43 10.05 2.94 -3.84
CA PRO A 43 11.41 2.56 -4.16
C PRO A 43 12.33 2.63 -2.93
N GLY A 44 13.14 1.59 -2.72
CA GLY A 44 14.03 1.47 -1.56
C GLY A 44 13.43 0.73 -0.35
N THR A 45 12.11 0.49 -0.31
CA THR A 45 11.49 -0.31 0.76
C THR A 45 11.69 -1.82 0.58
N ALA A 46 11.55 -2.57 1.67
CA ALA A 46 11.58 -4.04 1.62
C ALA A 46 10.42 -4.61 0.79
N GLY A 47 9.23 -4.01 0.90
CA GLY A 47 8.06 -4.40 0.11
C GLY A 47 8.29 -4.19 -1.39
N TYR A 48 8.88 -3.06 -1.78
CA TYR A 48 9.27 -2.81 -3.18
C TYR A 48 10.22 -3.89 -3.72
N LYS A 49 11.29 -4.23 -2.98
CA LYS A 49 12.25 -5.26 -3.42
C LYS A 49 11.59 -6.63 -3.59
N ALA A 50 10.73 -7.03 -2.66
CA ALA A 50 10.03 -8.30 -2.73
C ALA A 50 9.06 -8.35 -3.92
N ILE A 51 8.34 -7.26 -4.20
CA ILE A 51 7.45 -7.14 -5.36
C ILE A 51 8.25 -7.24 -6.66
N VAL A 52 9.34 -6.48 -6.80
CA VAL A 52 10.16 -6.50 -8.02
C VAL A 52 10.78 -7.87 -8.25
N ASN A 53 11.27 -8.55 -7.20
CA ASN A 53 11.86 -9.88 -7.33
C ASN A 53 10.85 -10.94 -7.79
N TYR A 54 9.62 -10.91 -7.26
CA TYR A 54 8.60 -11.90 -7.61
C TYR A 54 7.90 -11.57 -8.94
N PHE A 55 7.48 -10.31 -9.13
CA PHE A 55 6.67 -9.91 -10.28
C PHE A 55 7.48 -9.44 -11.49
N GLY A 56 8.70 -8.93 -11.29
CA GLY A 56 9.54 -8.37 -12.35
C GLY A 56 9.77 -9.31 -13.55
N PRO A 57 10.11 -10.59 -13.34
CA PRO A 57 10.29 -11.54 -14.45
C PRO A 57 9.01 -11.80 -15.26
N SER A 58 7.85 -11.70 -14.61
CA SER A 58 6.54 -11.98 -15.21
C SER A 58 5.85 -10.74 -15.79
N THR A 59 6.30 -9.54 -15.41
CA THR A 59 5.66 -8.25 -15.73
C THR A 59 6.72 -7.24 -16.15
N PRO A 60 7.04 -7.13 -17.44
CA PRO A 60 8.05 -6.18 -17.93
C PRO A 60 7.64 -4.72 -17.73
N ASP A 61 6.34 -4.42 -17.71
CA ASP A 61 5.78 -3.06 -17.50
C ASP A 61 5.69 -2.67 -16.00
N LEU A 62 6.28 -3.45 -15.09
CA LEU A 62 6.11 -3.28 -13.65
C LEU A 62 6.75 -1.99 -13.12
N LEU A 63 7.77 -1.48 -13.79
CA LEU A 63 8.51 -0.30 -13.40
C LEU A 63 8.25 0.83 -14.40
N LEU A 64 7.93 2.01 -13.88
CA LEU A 64 7.84 3.25 -14.65
C LEU A 64 9.23 3.88 -14.80
N ASP A 65 9.38 4.77 -15.77
CA ASP A 65 10.63 5.50 -15.97
C ASP A 65 10.95 6.46 -14.81
N GLU A 66 12.24 6.71 -14.57
CA GLU A 66 12.77 7.57 -13.51
C GLU A 66 12.18 9.00 -13.55
N THR A 67 11.74 9.47 -14.71
CA THR A 67 11.13 10.79 -14.93
C THR A 67 9.76 10.95 -14.26
N SER A 68 9.12 9.85 -13.85
CA SER A 68 7.80 9.87 -13.20
C SER A 68 7.89 9.86 -11.67
N SER A 69 9.09 9.93 -11.08
CA SER A 69 9.26 9.98 -9.63
C SER A 69 8.86 11.35 -9.10
N SER A 70 7.61 11.48 -8.63
CA SER A 70 7.06 12.75 -8.14
C SER A 70 7.66 13.23 -6.81
N ASN A 71 8.46 12.40 -6.14
CA ASN A 71 8.81 12.61 -4.72
C ASN A 71 10.32 12.65 -4.42
N GLY A 72 11.20 12.75 -5.43
CA GLY A 72 12.66 12.89 -5.20
C GLY A 72 13.35 11.65 -4.61
N THR A 73 12.63 10.52 -4.49
CA THR A 73 13.21 9.23 -4.08
C THR A 73 13.97 8.63 -5.26
N PRO A 74 15.27 8.28 -5.10
CA PRO A 74 16.03 7.63 -6.16
C PRO A 74 15.45 6.23 -6.46
N GLY A 75 15.05 6.00 -7.71
CA GLY A 75 14.58 4.71 -8.20
C GLY A 75 13.25 4.74 -8.97
N LYS A 76 13.09 3.75 -9.86
CA LYS A 76 11.92 3.58 -10.72
C LYS A 76 10.62 3.34 -9.93
N PRO A 77 9.61 4.21 -10.04
CA PRO A 77 8.35 4.00 -9.35
C PRO A 77 7.61 2.78 -9.90
N LEU A 78 6.84 2.12 -9.05
CA LEU A 78 6.06 0.94 -9.43
C LEU A 78 4.83 1.33 -10.27
N ASN A 79 4.63 0.65 -11.40
CA ASN A 79 3.42 0.76 -12.22
C ASN A 79 2.24 0.04 -11.53
N ARG A 80 1.54 0.75 -10.65
CA ARG A 80 0.41 0.21 -9.88
C ARG A 80 -0.71 -0.36 -10.77
N PRO A 81 -1.12 0.29 -11.89
CA PRO A 81 -2.06 -0.31 -12.82
C PRO A 81 -1.59 -1.63 -13.44
N ALA A 82 -0.29 -1.77 -13.76
CA ALA A 82 0.25 -3.03 -14.27
C ALA A 82 0.23 -4.13 -13.20
N LEU A 83 0.68 -3.84 -11.98
CA LEU A 83 0.62 -4.80 -10.87
C LEU A 83 -0.83 -5.20 -10.58
N GLY A 84 -1.77 -4.23 -10.56
CA GLY A 84 -3.19 -4.47 -10.38
C GLY A 84 -3.76 -5.46 -11.40
N ARG A 85 -3.47 -5.25 -12.69
CA ARG A 85 -3.89 -6.18 -13.77
C ARG A 85 -3.34 -7.59 -13.59
N ARG A 86 -2.18 -7.73 -12.94
CA ARG A 86 -1.57 -9.03 -12.63
C ARG A 86 -2.20 -9.73 -11.43
N VAL A 87 -2.57 -9.01 -10.37
CA VAL A 87 -3.10 -9.61 -9.12
C VAL A 87 -4.64 -9.65 -9.01
N PHE A 88 -5.35 -8.84 -9.80
CA PHE A 88 -6.81 -8.80 -9.82
C PHE A 88 -7.39 -9.71 -10.91
N GLY A 89 -8.35 -10.55 -10.52
CA GLY A 89 -9.03 -11.54 -11.37
C GLY A 89 -9.27 -12.87 -10.66
N ASP A 90 -9.95 -13.81 -11.33
CA ASP A 90 -10.46 -15.05 -10.72
C ASP A 90 -9.67 -16.32 -11.08
N THR A 91 -8.65 -16.21 -11.93
CA THR A 91 -7.79 -17.36 -12.25
C THR A 91 -6.94 -17.76 -11.05
N ASP A 92 -6.63 -19.04 -10.93
CA ASP A 92 -5.87 -19.57 -9.78
C ASP A 92 -4.46 -19.01 -9.68
N GLU A 93 -3.87 -18.62 -10.81
CA GLU A 93 -2.60 -17.90 -10.85
C GLU A 93 -2.72 -16.51 -10.20
N ARG A 94 -3.77 -15.75 -10.54
CA ARG A 94 -4.00 -14.41 -9.98
C ARG A 94 -4.35 -14.46 -8.50
N LYS A 95 -5.07 -15.50 -8.06
CA LYS A 95 -5.34 -15.74 -6.64
C LYS A 95 -4.04 -16.00 -5.87
N ARG A 96 -3.14 -16.83 -6.42
CA ARG A 96 -1.80 -17.07 -5.83
C ARG A 96 -0.97 -15.80 -5.78
N ASP A 97 -0.94 -15.04 -6.87
CA ASP A 97 -0.21 -13.77 -6.95
C ASP A 97 -0.75 -12.73 -5.94
N ARG A 98 -2.07 -12.69 -5.76
CA ARG A 98 -2.70 -11.85 -4.72
C ARG A 98 -2.31 -12.29 -3.31
N GLN A 99 -2.22 -13.60 -3.05
CA GLN A 99 -1.77 -14.12 -1.76
C GLN A 99 -0.32 -13.74 -1.46
N VAL A 100 0.57 -13.86 -2.46
CA VAL A 100 1.97 -13.44 -2.33
C VAL A 100 2.06 -11.94 -2.07
N LEU A 101 1.36 -11.11 -2.85
CA LEU A 101 1.33 -9.66 -2.65
C LEU A 101 0.81 -9.30 -1.25
N ASN A 102 -0.27 -9.95 -0.80
CA ASN A 102 -0.79 -9.74 0.54
C ASN A 102 0.24 -10.13 1.62
N GLY A 103 0.97 -11.23 1.44
CA GLY A 103 2.04 -11.62 2.37
C GLY A 103 3.18 -10.61 2.45
N ILE A 104 3.51 -9.96 1.32
CA ILE A 104 4.54 -8.90 1.26
C ILE A 104 4.03 -7.63 1.96
N ILE A 105 2.79 -7.21 1.69
CA ILE A 105 2.22 -5.96 2.25
C ILE A 105 1.94 -6.11 3.76
N HIS A 106 1.48 -7.29 4.19
CA HIS A 106 1.11 -7.57 5.57
C HIS A 106 2.22 -8.31 6.33
N GLN A 107 3.48 -8.16 5.90
CA GLN A 107 4.61 -8.74 6.63
C GLN A 107 4.51 -8.40 8.13
N PRO A 108 4.75 -9.36 9.03
CA PRO A 108 4.67 -9.15 10.48
C PRO A 108 5.88 -8.36 10.99
N SER A 109 6.04 -7.13 10.49
CA SER A 109 6.91 -6.10 11.07
C SER A 109 6.15 -5.22 12.07
N VAL A 110 4.84 -5.44 12.22
CA VAL A 110 3.98 -4.81 13.23
C VAL A 110 4.23 -5.48 14.58
N GLY A 111 5.41 -5.24 15.14
CA GLY A 111 5.84 -5.81 16.42
C GLY A 111 6.82 -4.94 17.22
N ARG A 112 7.17 -3.74 16.73
CA ARG A 112 7.80 -2.71 17.57
C ARG A 112 6.89 -1.50 17.61
N SER A 113 5.82 -1.65 18.38
CA SER A 113 5.20 -0.50 19.04
C SER A 113 6.29 0.13 19.89
N THR A 114 6.89 1.21 19.38
CA THR A 114 7.70 2.13 20.17
C THR A 114 6.80 2.60 21.31
N ARG A 115 6.99 1.99 22.49
CA ARG A 115 6.46 2.50 23.73
C ARG A 115 7.07 3.87 23.95
N LEU A 116 6.24 4.89 23.91
CA LEU A 116 6.41 6.13 24.66
C LEU A 116 5.16 6.28 25.52
#